data_AF-A0A7Z0LEM7-F1
#
_entry.id   AF-A0A7Z0LEM7-F1
#
_cell.length_a   1.000
_cell.length_b   1.000
_cell.length_c   1.000
_cell.angle_alpha   90.00
_cell.angle_beta   90.00
_cell.angle_gamma   90.00
#
_symmetry.space_group_name_H-M   'P 1'
#
loop_
_entity.id
_entity.type
_entity.pdbx_description
1 polymer ?
#
loop_
_entity_poly.entity_id
_entity_poly.type
_entity_poly.pdbx_seq_one_letter_code
_entity_poly.pdbx_strand_id
1 'polypeptide(L)'
;GVDRKKMSIAEFREKCKEFALKQVDIQKKDFKRLGVRGDFDNPYITLTPEYEAAQIRLFGEMADKGLIYKGKKPVYWSPSSESSLAEAEIEYHDKRSASIYVAFNVKDDKGVVDSDAKFIIWTTTP
;
A
#
# COMPACT_ATOMS: atom_id res chain seq x y z
N GLY A 1 -8.65 17.34 -7.83
CA GLY A 1 -7.42 17.11 -7.04
C GLY A 1 -6.32 18.01 -7.55
N VAL A 2 -5.27 18.22 -6.77
CA VAL A 2 -4.08 18.99 -7.18
C VAL A 2 -3.13 18.10 -8.01
N ASP A 3 -2.48 18.68 -9.02
CA ASP A 3 -1.49 17.98 -9.85
C ASP A 3 -0.17 17.83 -9.08
N ARG A 4 0.06 16.63 -8.53
CA ARG A 4 1.20 16.32 -7.67
C ARG A 4 2.55 16.53 -8.37
N LYS A 5 2.61 16.37 -9.69
CA LYS A 5 3.85 16.45 -10.47
C LYS A 5 4.30 17.91 -10.73
N LYS A 6 3.44 18.90 -10.44
CA LYS A 6 3.72 20.33 -10.66
C LYS A 6 4.10 21.11 -9.40
N MET A 7 4.32 20.42 -8.28
CA MET A 7 4.64 21.04 -7.00
C MET A 7 5.74 20.26 -6.29
N SER A 8 6.42 20.93 -5.36
CA SER A 8 7.36 20.25 -4.48
C SER A 8 6.64 19.31 -3.51
N ILE A 9 7.37 18.31 -3.01
CA ILE A 9 6.86 17.38 -2.00
C ILE A 9 6.40 18.13 -0.74
N ALA A 10 7.12 19.18 -0.33
CA ALA A 10 6.77 19.99 0.83
C ALA A 10 5.42 20.71 0.64
N GLU A 11 5.23 21.37 -0.50
CA GLU A 11 3.96 22.05 -0.82
C GLU A 11 2.80 21.07 -0.89
N PHE A 12 3.02 19.89 -1.50
CA PHE A 12 2.01 18.86 -1.59
C PHE A 12 1.58 18.36 -0.20
N ARG A 13 2.54 18.13 0.71
CA ARG A 13 2.26 17.71 2.10
C ARG A 13 1.48 18.76 2.87
N GLU A 14 1.78 20.05 2.69
CA GLU A 14 0.98 21.12 3.29
C GLU A 14 -0.45 21.13 2.76
N LYS A 15 -0.67 20.89 1.45
CA LYS A 15 -2.02 20.71 0.91
C LYS A 15 -2.75 19.51 1.47
N CYS A 16 -2.07 18.39 1.73
CA CYS A 16 -2.65 17.26 2.42
C CYS A 16 -3.06 17.61 3.86
N LYS A 17 -2.22 18.36 4.59
CA LYS A 17 -2.50 18.82 5.96
C LYS A 17 -3.70 19.78 6.00
N GLU A 18 -3.73 20.78 5.12
CA GLU A 18 -4.88 21.69 4.97
C GLU A 18 -6.17 20.92 4.73
N PHE A 19 -6.14 19.95 3.81
CA PHE A 19 -7.30 19.11 3.52
C PHE A 19 -7.73 18.28 4.73
N ALA A 20 -6.79 17.63 5.42
CA ALA A 20 -7.08 16.80 6.58
C ALA A 20 -7.72 17.61 7.71
N LEU A 21 -7.17 18.77 8.06
CA LEU A 21 -7.72 19.64 9.11
C LEU A 21 -9.12 20.14 8.77
N LYS A 22 -9.36 20.51 7.51
CA LYS A 22 -10.71 20.85 7.03
C LYS A 22 -11.70 19.70 7.23
N GLN A 23 -11.30 18.46 6.93
CA GLN A 23 -12.16 17.28 7.13
C GLN A 23 -12.40 16.98 8.63
N VAL A 24 -11.38 17.17 9.48
CA VAL A 24 -11.52 17.05 10.94
C VAL A 24 -12.61 18.00 11.44
N ASP A 25 -12.62 19.26 11.01
CA ASP A 25 -13.61 20.24 11.46
C ASP A 25 -15.04 19.89 11.01
N ILE A 26 -15.19 19.42 9.77
CA ILE A 26 -16.49 18.97 9.24
C ILE A 26 -17.01 17.78 10.06
N GLN A 27 -16.19 16.74 10.24
CA GLN A 27 -16.58 15.54 10.98
C GLN A 27 -16.85 15.84 12.46
N LYS A 28 -16.03 16.69 13.09
CA LYS A 28 -16.21 17.16 14.46
C LYS A 28 -17.56 17.84 14.64
N LYS A 29 -17.97 18.71 13.70
CA LYS A 29 -19.28 19.37 13.73
C LYS A 29 -20.42 18.34 13.68
N ASP A 30 -20.33 17.34 12.81
CA ASP A 30 -21.36 16.33 12.67
C ASP A 30 -21.44 15.40 13.89
N PHE A 31 -20.31 15.01 14.49
CA PHE A 31 -20.30 14.27 15.76
C PHE A 31 -20.92 15.07 16.91
N LYS A 32 -20.59 16.37 17.04
CA LYS A 32 -21.24 17.26 18.00
C LYS A 32 -22.75 17.33 17.74
N ARG A 33 -23.18 17.39 16.47
CA ARG A 33 -24.59 17.44 16.08
C ARG A 33 -25.38 16.19 16.46
N LEU A 34 -24.73 15.01 16.43
CA LEU A 34 -25.29 13.73 16.86
C LEU A 34 -25.36 13.57 18.39
N GLY A 35 -24.87 14.55 19.17
CA GLY A 35 -24.88 14.50 20.63
C GLY A 35 -23.80 13.61 21.24
N VAL A 36 -22.76 13.24 20.47
CA VAL A 36 -21.59 12.53 21.01
C VAL A 36 -20.88 13.44 22.02
N ARG A 37 -20.54 12.89 23.18
CA ARG A 37 -19.79 13.60 24.22
C ARG A 37 -18.32 13.20 24.17
N GLY A 38 -17.44 14.17 23.98
CA GLY A 38 -15.98 13.99 23.95
C GLY A 38 -15.24 15.32 23.98
N ASP A 39 -13.92 15.27 24.19
CA ASP A 39 -13.06 16.45 24.10
C ASP A 39 -12.76 16.77 22.62
N PHE A 40 -13.67 17.51 22.00
CA PHE A 40 -13.52 17.93 20.62
C PHE A 40 -12.64 19.16 20.43
N ASP A 41 -12.27 19.84 21.52
CA ASP A 41 -11.44 21.04 21.44
C ASP A 41 -9.95 20.66 21.50
N ASN A 42 -9.63 19.52 22.11
CA ASN A 42 -8.30 18.89 22.07
C ASN A 42 -8.34 17.42 21.61
N PRO A 43 -8.77 17.13 20.36
CA PRO A 43 -8.75 15.78 19.82
C PRO A 43 -7.32 15.33 19.53
N TYR A 44 -7.04 14.03 19.64
CA TYR A 44 -5.78 13.50 19.09
C TYR A 44 -5.84 13.57 17.56
N ILE A 45 -4.74 14.00 16.94
CA ILE A 45 -4.61 14.07 15.47
C ILE A 45 -3.24 13.50 15.12
N THR A 46 -3.20 12.54 14.19
CA THR A 46 -1.97 11.79 13.88
C THR A 46 -0.85 12.61 13.26
N LEU A 47 -1.17 13.79 12.72
CA LEU A 47 -0.20 14.72 12.12
C LEU A 47 0.36 15.76 13.11
N THR A 48 0.04 15.67 14.42
CA THR A 48 0.66 16.55 15.41
C THR A 48 2.09 16.09 15.72
N PRO A 49 3.01 17.03 15.99
CA PRO A 49 4.41 16.70 16.27
C PRO A 49 4.60 15.69 17.41
N GLU A 50 3.76 15.77 18.45
CA GLU A 50 3.84 14.89 19.61
C GLU A 50 3.45 13.45 19.24
N TYR A 51 2.45 13.28 18.37
CA TYR A 51 2.00 11.97 17.90
C TYR A 51 3.04 11.33 16.98
N GLU A 52 3.54 12.08 15.99
CA GLU A 52 4.60 11.61 15.10
C GLU A 52 5.87 11.25 15.88
N ALA A 53 6.26 12.05 16.87
CA ALA A 53 7.40 11.74 17.73
C ALA A 53 7.21 10.45 18.53
N ALA A 54 6.01 10.19 19.06
CA ALA A 54 5.70 8.94 19.74
C ALA A 54 5.80 7.73 18.78
N GLN A 55 5.30 7.87 17.55
CA GLN A 55 5.39 6.84 16.52
C GLN A 55 6.85 6.48 16.20
N ILE A 56 7.74 7.48 16.08
CA ILE A 56 9.17 7.24 15.80
C ILE A 56 9.87 6.59 16.99
N ARG A 57 9.58 6.99 18.23
CA ARG A 57 10.17 6.35 19.43
C ARG A 57 9.81 4.88 19.51
N LEU A 58 8.52 4.54 19.31
CA LEU A 58 8.07 3.15 19.30
C LEU A 58 8.75 2.33 18.20
N PHE A 59 8.88 2.90 16.99
CA PHE A 59 9.63 2.25 15.91
C PHE A 59 11.09 1.99 16.31
N GLY A 60 11.75 2.97 16.93
CA GLY A 60 13.11 2.84 17.45
C GLY A 60 13.24 1.72 18.48
N GLU A 61 12.36 1.67 19.47
CA GLU A 61 12.36 0.60 20.49
C GLU A 61 12.18 -0.80 19.89
N MET A 62 11.33 -0.93 18.87
CA MET A 62 11.15 -2.20 18.15
C MET A 62 12.40 -2.58 17.34
N ALA A 63 13.04 -1.60 16.72
CA ALA A 63 14.29 -1.80 15.99
C ALA A 63 15.43 -2.23 16.94
N ASP A 64 15.58 -1.58 18.09
CA ASP A 64 16.60 -1.89 19.10
C ASP A 64 16.44 -3.31 19.66
N LYS A 65 15.19 -3.80 19.76
CA LYS A 65 14.87 -5.18 20.17
C LYS A 65 15.06 -6.21 19.04
N GLY A 66 15.50 -5.80 17.85
CA GLY A 66 15.67 -6.69 16.70
C GLY A 66 14.35 -7.18 16.09
N LEU A 67 13.23 -6.50 16.36
CA LEU A 67 11.91 -6.88 15.84
C LEU A 67 11.63 -6.33 14.43
N ILE A 68 12.50 -5.44 13.94
CA ILE A 68 12.39 -4.82 12.62
C ILE A 68 13.54 -5.29 11.74
N TYR A 69 13.22 -5.82 10.56
CA TYR A 69 14.19 -6.22 9.56
C TYR A 69 13.71 -5.80 8.16
N LYS A 70 14.66 -5.76 7.21
CA LYS A 70 14.38 -5.44 5.80
C LYS A 70 14.41 -6.70 4.96
N GLY A 71 13.33 -6.94 4.21
CA GLY A 71 13.19 -8.07 3.29
C GLY A 71 12.53 -7.66 1.98
N LYS A 72 12.17 -8.65 1.16
CA LYS A 72 11.41 -8.45 -0.08
C LYS A 72 10.18 -9.35 -0.05
N LYS A 73 9.05 -8.80 -0.45
CA LYS A 73 7.77 -9.52 -0.61
C LYS A 73 7.11 -9.00 -1.89
N PRO A 74 6.58 -9.87 -2.77
CA PRO A 74 5.70 -9.42 -3.85
C PRO A 74 4.48 -8.69 -3.26
N VAL A 75 4.12 -7.56 -3.86
CA VAL A 75 2.96 -6.74 -3.44
C VAL A 75 2.16 -6.34 -4.66
N TYR A 76 0.87 -6.05 -4.47
CA TYR A 76 0.11 -5.35 -5.49
C TYR A 76 0.74 -3.98 -5.72
N TRP A 77 1.08 -3.70 -6.97
CA TRP A 77 1.66 -2.43 -7.39
C TRP A 77 0.75 -1.80 -8.43
N SER A 78 0.40 -0.53 -8.21
CA SER A 78 -0.37 0.26 -9.16
C SER A 78 0.56 1.12 -9.99
N PRO A 79 0.73 0.86 -11.30
CA PRO A 79 1.51 1.71 -12.17
C PRO A 79 0.91 3.12 -12.32
N SER A 80 -0.41 3.26 -12.18
CA SER A 80 -1.08 4.55 -12.29
C SER A 80 -0.88 5.42 -11.05
N SER A 81 -0.87 4.82 -9.86
CA SER A 81 -0.69 5.53 -8.60
C SER A 81 0.78 5.59 -8.16
N GLU A 82 1.67 4.86 -8.85
CA GLU A 82 3.11 4.75 -8.55
C GLU A 82 3.35 4.30 -7.09
N SER A 83 2.50 3.41 -6.57
CA SER A 83 2.52 2.96 -5.18
C SER A 83 2.07 1.51 -5.04
N SER A 84 2.47 0.87 -3.94
CA SER A 84 1.86 -0.36 -3.47
C SER A 84 0.41 -0.11 -3.04
N LEU A 85 -0.45 -1.10 -3.25
CA LEU A 85 -1.83 -1.11 -2.78
C LEU A 85 -2.01 -2.18 -1.69
N ALA A 86 -2.80 -1.85 -0.67
CA ALA A 86 -3.31 -2.84 0.25
C ALA A 86 -4.44 -3.65 -0.43
N GLU A 87 -4.68 -4.87 0.03
CA GLU A 87 -5.76 -5.72 -0.51
C GLU A 87 -7.14 -5.05 -0.41
N ALA A 88 -7.38 -4.29 0.66
CA ALA A 88 -8.60 -3.51 0.85
C ALA A 88 -8.80 -2.37 -0.17
N GLU A 89 -7.75 -2.00 -0.92
CA GLU A 89 -7.79 -0.98 -1.97
C GLU A 89 -7.99 -1.61 -3.38
N ILE A 90 -8.09 -2.95 -3.46
CA ILE A 90 -8.25 -3.66 -4.74
C ILE A 90 -9.72 -3.83 -5.06
N GLU A 91 -10.10 -3.32 -6.23
CA GLU A 91 -11.40 -3.58 -6.84
C GLU A 91 -11.21 -4.43 -8.10
N TYR A 92 -12.01 -5.50 -8.21
CA TYR A 92 -11.92 -6.45 -9.32
C TYR A 92 -12.81 -6.01 -10.48
N HIS A 93 -12.23 -6.05 -11.69
CA HIS A 93 -12.94 -5.80 -12.93
C HIS A 93 -12.55 -6.82 -13.99
N ASP A 94 -13.48 -7.13 -14.89
CA ASP A 94 -13.20 -7.98 -16.03
C ASP A 94 -12.14 -7.33 -16.93
N LYS A 95 -11.08 -8.08 -17.21
CA LYS A 95 -10.02 -7.71 -18.14
C LYS A 95 -9.76 -8.88 -19.08
N ARG A 96 -9.65 -8.59 -20.37
CA ARG A 96 -9.18 -9.57 -21.36
C ARG A 96 -7.67 -9.73 -21.24
N SER A 97 -7.21 -10.97 -21.06
CA SER A 97 -5.78 -11.33 -21.02
C SER A 97 -5.53 -12.47 -22.01
N ALA A 98 -4.33 -12.52 -22.60
CA ALA A 98 -3.95 -13.61 -23.49
C ALA A 98 -3.76 -14.88 -22.67
N SER A 99 -4.38 -15.99 -23.08
CA SER A 99 -4.19 -17.32 -22.48
C SER A 99 -3.35 -18.17 -23.41
N ILE A 100 -2.15 -18.54 -23.00
CA ILE A 100 -1.18 -19.24 -23.85
C ILE A 100 -0.69 -20.53 -23.20
N TYR A 101 -0.17 -21.43 -24.04
CA TYR A 101 0.57 -22.61 -23.64
C TYR A 101 2.00 -22.50 -24.14
N VAL A 102 2.97 -22.74 -23.26
CA VAL A 102 4.40 -22.71 -23.59
C VAL A 102 5.04 -24.01 -23.15
N ALA A 103 5.79 -24.64 -24.03
CA ALA A 103 6.48 -25.90 -23.77
C ALA A 103 7.98 -25.65 -23.60
N PHE A 104 8.54 -25.98 -22.43
CA PHE A 104 9.98 -25.93 -22.18
C PHE A 104 10.56 -27.35 -22.21
N ASN A 105 11.69 -27.51 -22.91
CA ASN A 105 12.41 -28.78 -22.92
C ASN A 105 13.01 -29.07 -21.54
N VAL A 106 12.97 -30.33 -21.09
CA VAL A 106 13.71 -30.76 -19.91
C VAL A 106 15.20 -30.75 -20.25
N LYS A 107 16.01 -30.02 -19.47
CA LYS A 107 17.46 -29.93 -19.69
C LYS A 107 18.25 -30.99 -18.90
N ASP A 108 17.75 -31.36 -17.73
CA ASP A 108 18.30 -32.38 -16.84
C ASP A 108 17.14 -33.20 -16.29
N ASP A 109 16.94 -34.40 -16.83
CA ASP A 109 15.86 -35.31 -16.46
C ASP A 109 16.10 -36.04 -15.13
N LYS A 110 17.34 -36.03 -14.62
CA LYS A 110 17.77 -36.74 -13.40
C LYS A 110 17.36 -38.21 -13.35
N GLY A 111 17.12 -38.85 -14.49
CA GLY A 111 16.59 -40.22 -14.62
C GLY A 111 15.13 -40.39 -14.19
N VAL A 112 14.38 -39.30 -14.02
CA VAL A 112 12.98 -39.32 -13.54
C VAL A 112 11.98 -39.37 -14.69
N VAL A 113 12.34 -38.84 -15.85
CA VAL A 113 11.46 -38.71 -17.03
C VAL A 113 12.23 -39.03 -18.32
N ASP A 114 11.50 -39.27 -19.41
CA ASP A 114 12.09 -39.46 -20.74
C ASP A 114 12.86 -38.22 -21.20
N SER A 115 13.97 -38.42 -21.92
CA SER A 115 14.89 -37.36 -22.32
C SER A 115 14.30 -36.33 -23.29
N ASP A 116 13.20 -36.67 -23.98
CA ASP A 116 12.47 -35.79 -24.89
C ASP A 116 11.22 -35.17 -24.26
N ALA A 117 10.98 -35.45 -22.97
CA ALA A 117 9.86 -34.88 -22.23
C ALA A 117 9.95 -33.34 -22.17
N LYS A 118 8.77 -32.71 -22.09
CA LYS A 118 8.62 -31.25 -22.00
C LYS A 118 7.73 -30.87 -20.84
N PHE A 119 8.06 -29.77 -20.17
CA PHE A 119 7.16 -29.10 -19.24
C PHE A 119 6.21 -28.21 -20.01
N ILE A 120 4.93 -28.58 -20.03
CA ILE A 120 3.87 -27.74 -20.59
C ILE A 120 3.37 -26.79 -19.51
N ILE A 121 3.39 -25.51 -19.80
CA ILE A 121 3.02 -24.43 -18.90
C ILE A 121 1.85 -23.67 -19.51
N TRP A 122 0.80 -23.45 -18.72
CA TRP A 122 -0.30 -22.56 -19.05
C TRP A 122 -0.18 -21.26 -18.24
N THR A 123 -0.32 -20.11 -18.88
CA THR A 123 -0.31 -18.80 -18.21
C THR A 123 -1.22 -17.80 -18.90
N THR A 124 -1.76 -16.86 -18.11
CA THR A 124 -2.48 -15.68 -18.58
C THR A 124 -1.67 -14.37 -18.49
N THR A 125 -0.43 -14.47 -17.99
CA THR A 125 0.54 -13.35 -17.85
C THR A 125 1.82 -13.70 -18.62
N PRO A 126 1.82 -13.55 -19.96
CA PRO A 126 3.02 -13.72 -20.77
C PRO A 126 4.07 -12.61 -20.57
#